data_AF-A0A453DRM7-F1
#
_entry.id   AF-A0A453DRM7-F1
#
_cell.length_a   1.000
_cell.length_b   1.000
_cell.length_c   1.000
_cell.angle_alpha   90.00
_cell.angle_beta   90.00
_cell.angle_gamma   90.00
#
_symmetry.space_group_name_H-M   'P 1'
#
loop_
_entity.id
_entity.type
_entity.pdbx_description
1 polymer ?
#
loop_
_entity_poly.entity_id
_entity_poly.type
_entity_poly.pdbx_seq_one_letter_code
_entity_poly.pdbx_strand_id
1 'polypeptide(L)'
;FEERVPEDPSPYLLVLHPCPDNPPPGAVENCMVKGTILIPCRTASRGNFPLNGTYFQDHEVFADDSSSRLPIDFSSECLNDLGKCIVYFGSSIHSITKGQTRQDIEDCYKKGYVCIRGFDRRTRSPRRLCAALHSINEKKEDNSKNKEGAGLGKSNEQKAPLTN
;
A
#
# COMPACT_ATOMS: atom_id res chain seq x y z
N PHE A 1 -2.99 19.35 -5.40
CA PHE A 1 -2.91 18.00 -5.97
C PHE A 1 -2.67 18.11 -7.47
N GLU A 2 -2.42 17.03 -8.20
CA GLU A 2 -2.42 17.13 -9.67
C GLU A 2 -3.87 17.24 -10.14
N GLU A 3 -4.05 17.86 -11.30
CA GLU A 3 -5.36 17.89 -11.93
C GLU A 3 -5.75 16.47 -12.36
N ARG A 4 -6.96 16.05 -11.98
CA ARG A 4 -7.46 14.74 -12.35
C ARG A 4 -7.74 14.70 -13.84
N VAL A 5 -7.43 13.57 -14.45
CA VAL A 5 -7.87 13.31 -15.82
C VAL A 5 -9.41 13.23 -15.82
N PRO A 6 -10.11 13.93 -16.73
CA PRO A 6 -11.56 13.83 -16.84
C PRO A 6 -12.00 12.37 -17.00
N GLU A 7 -13.12 12.01 -16.38
CA GLU A 7 -13.70 10.67 -16.45
C GLU A 7 -12.83 9.54 -15.86
N ASP A 8 -11.75 9.85 -15.15
CA ASP A 8 -11.02 8.86 -14.35
C ASP A 8 -11.96 8.35 -13.22
N PRO A 9 -12.32 7.06 -13.18
CA PRO A 9 -13.20 6.54 -12.13
C PRO A 9 -12.47 6.43 -10.78
N SER A 10 -11.12 6.38 -10.80
CA SER A 10 -10.29 6.13 -9.64
C SER A 10 -10.00 7.42 -8.86
N PRO A 11 -10.50 7.60 -7.63
CA PRO A 11 -10.29 8.82 -6.87
C PRO A 11 -8.89 8.85 -6.23
N TYR A 12 -8.45 10.03 -5.80
CA TYR A 12 -7.35 10.11 -4.84
C TYR A 12 -7.74 9.36 -3.56
N LEU A 13 -6.81 8.57 -3.04
CA LEU A 13 -7.02 7.83 -1.79
C LEU A 13 -6.06 8.36 -0.71
N LEU A 14 -6.40 8.04 0.54
CA LEU A 14 -5.60 8.37 1.70
C LEU A 14 -5.38 7.11 2.53
N VAL A 15 -4.11 6.78 2.79
CA VAL A 15 -3.72 5.70 3.71
C VAL A 15 -3.35 6.34 5.02
N LEU A 16 -4.06 5.97 6.09
CA LEU A 16 -3.76 6.44 7.44
C LEU A 16 -2.66 5.56 8.04
N HIS A 17 -1.70 6.22 8.69
CA HIS A 17 -0.65 5.57 9.45
C HIS A 17 -1.13 5.37 10.89
N PRO A 18 -0.73 4.27 11.55
CA PRO A 18 -1.04 4.06 12.97
C PRO A 18 -0.56 5.26 13.80
N CYS A 19 -1.44 5.78 14.66
CA CYS A 19 -1.04 6.75 15.67
C CYS A 19 -0.14 6.04 16.70
N PRO A 20 0.97 6.63 17.17
CA PRO A 20 1.76 6.01 18.23
C PRO A 20 0.88 5.79 19.47
N ASP A 21 0.94 4.58 20.04
CA ASP A 21 0.06 4.08 21.12
C ASP A 21 0.13 4.90 22.43
N ASN A 22 0.96 5.94 22.53
CA ASN A 22 1.10 6.80 23.70
C ASN A 22 1.22 8.28 23.30
N PRO A 23 0.11 9.05 23.22
CA PRO A 23 0.20 10.49 23.11
C PRO A 23 0.80 11.07 24.41
N PRO A 24 1.65 12.12 24.33
CA PRO A 24 2.22 12.74 25.52
C PRO A 24 1.11 13.28 26.44
N PRO A 25 1.27 13.17 27.78
CA PRO A 25 0.26 13.67 28.72
C PRO A 25 0.06 15.19 28.54
N GLY A 26 -1.18 15.61 28.29
CA GLY A 26 -1.52 17.02 28.07
C GLY A 26 -1.71 17.42 26.61
N ALA A 27 -1.60 16.49 25.65
CA ALA A 27 -2.06 16.72 24.29
C ALA A 27 -3.57 16.93 24.29
N VAL A 28 -4.00 18.15 23.94
CA VAL A 28 -5.39 18.46 23.60
C VAL A 28 -5.80 17.49 22.48
N GLU A 29 -6.94 16.83 22.63
CA GLU A 29 -7.44 15.77 21.76
C GLU A 29 -7.90 16.31 20.38
N ASN A 30 -7.12 17.17 19.75
CA ASN A 30 -7.18 17.35 18.31
C ASN A 30 -6.50 16.13 17.70
N CYS A 31 -7.27 15.06 17.49
CA CYS A 31 -6.84 13.79 16.91
C CYS A 31 -6.31 13.99 15.47
N MET A 32 -5.11 14.54 15.35
CA MET A 32 -4.39 14.65 14.10
C MET A 32 -3.89 13.26 13.74
N VAL A 33 -4.28 12.77 12.57
CA VAL A 33 -3.81 11.52 12.03
C VAL A 33 -2.86 11.77 10.88
N LYS A 34 -1.87 10.90 10.76
CA LYS A 34 -0.87 10.98 9.70
C LYS A 34 -1.28 10.11 8.53
N GLY A 35 -1.08 10.62 7.31
CA GLY A 35 -1.50 9.92 6.11
C GLY A 35 -0.58 10.09 4.91
N THR A 36 -0.60 9.08 4.04
CA THR A 36 0.04 9.11 2.72
C THR A 36 -1.02 9.16 1.64
N ILE A 37 -0.83 10.06 0.67
CA ILE A 37 -1.72 10.19 -0.48
C ILE A 37 -1.41 9.08 -1.48
N LEU A 38 -2.45 8.44 -2.01
CA LEU A 38 -2.35 7.60 -3.19
C LEU A 38 -2.97 8.31 -4.40
N ILE A 39 -2.26 8.24 -5.51
CA ILE A 39 -2.58 8.94 -6.75
C ILE A 39 -3.08 7.92 -7.76
N PRO A 40 -4.25 8.11 -8.38
CA PRO A 40 -4.70 7.28 -9.49
C PRO A 40 -3.64 7.16 -10.57
N CYS A 41 -3.40 5.94 -11.06
CA CYS A 41 -2.41 5.67 -12.08
C CYS A 41 -2.64 6.52 -13.34
N ARG A 42 -3.90 6.61 -13.82
CA ARG A 42 -4.26 7.45 -14.98
C ARG A 42 -3.95 8.92 -14.75
N THR A 43 -4.28 9.44 -13.57
CA THR A 43 -3.93 10.82 -13.17
C THR A 43 -2.41 11.02 -13.13
N ALA A 44 -1.67 10.10 -12.52
CA ALA A 44 -0.20 10.15 -12.47
C ALA A 44 0.44 10.06 -13.88
N SER A 45 -0.16 9.34 -14.81
CA SER A 45 0.30 9.25 -16.19
C SER A 45 -0.30 10.31 -17.12
N ARG A 46 -1.11 11.25 -16.61
CA ARG A 46 -1.84 12.25 -17.41
C ARG A 46 -2.66 11.63 -18.55
N GLY A 47 -3.25 10.47 -18.29
CA GLY A 47 -4.02 9.71 -19.28
C GLY A 47 -3.16 8.99 -20.33
N ASN A 48 -1.84 9.19 -20.35
CA ASN A 48 -0.92 8.56 -21.30
C ASN A 48 -0.50 7.14 -20.88
N PHE A 49 -1.42 6.38 -20.28
CA PHE A 49 -1.08 5.03 -19.82
C PHE A 49 -0.92 4.11 -21.05
N PRO A 50 0.24 3.44 -21.22
CA PRO A 50 0.69 2.90 -22.51
C PRO A 50 -0.04 1.64 -22.99
N LEU A 51 -1.06 1.17 -22.29
CA LEU A 51 -1.80 -0.03 -22.65
C LEU A 51 -3.27 0.29 -22.42
N ASN A 52 -4.13 0.14 -23.42
CA ASN A 52 -5.58 0.03 -23.20
C ASN A 52 -5.89 -1.46 -23.05
N GLY A 53 -6.54 -1.89 -21.97
CA GLY A 53 -7.02 -3.27 -21.82
C GLY A 53 -6.32 -4.17 -20.79
N THR A 54 -5.55 -3.63 -19.85
CA THR A 54 -5.11 -4.36 -18.65
C THR A 54 -6.02 -4.02 -17.47
N TYR A 55 -6.44 -5.04 -16.72
CA TYR A 55 -7.41 -4.94 -15.62
C TYR A 55 -7.08 -3.86 -14.57
N PHE A 56 -5.79 -3.63 -14.33
CA PHE A 56 -5.33 -2.73 -13.27
C PHE A 56 -5.38 -1.25 -13.62
N GLN A 57 -5.88 -0.87 -14.80
CA GLN A 57 -5.93 0.54 -15.21
C GLN A 57 -6.82 1.40 -14.31
N ASP A 58 -7.94 0.85 -13.87
CA ASP A 58 -8.93 1.59 -13.09
C ASP A 58 -8.70 1.48 -11.58
N HIS A 59 -7.98 0.45 -11.14
CA HIS A 59 -7.79 0.14 -9.72
C HIS A 59 -6.34 0.29 -9.26
N GLU A 60 -5.40 0.66 -10.15
CA GLU A 60 -4.01 0.93 -9.77
C GLU A 60 -3.84 2.37 -9.27
N VAL A 61 -3.18 2.50 -8.13
CA VAL A 61 -2.81 3.76 -7.50
C VAL A 61 -1.33 3.75 -7.12
N PHE A 62 -0.69 4.92 -7.15
CA PHE A 62 0.70 5.08 -6.74
C PHE A 62 0.80 5.82 -5.42
N ALA A 63 1.67 5.36 -4.54
CA ALA A 63 1.94 6.09 -3.30
C ALA A 63 2.77 7.33 -3.60
N ASP A 64 2.31 8.50 -3.17
CA ASP A 64 3.09 9.73 -3.32
C ASP A 64 4.37 9.63 -2.48
N ASP A 65 5.52 9.71 -3.15
CA ASP A 65 6.82 9.41 -2.58
C ASP A 65 7.22 10.40 -1.46
N SER A 66 6.78 11.66 -1.59
CA SER A 66 6.99 12.71 -0.58
C SER A 66 6.17 12.46 0.68
N SER A 67 4.85 12.28 0.57
CA SER A 67 3.98 12.00 1.72
C SER A 67 4.13 10.57 2.26
N SER A 68 4.77 9.66 1.52
CA SER A 68 5.19 8.36 2.06
C SER A 68 6.33 8.49 3.06
N ARG A 69 7.29 9.40 2.80
CA ARG A 69 8.43 9.64 3.70
C ARG A 69 8.11 10.61 4.83
N LEU A 70 7.30 11.63 4.53
CA LEU A 70 6.87 12.63 5.49
C LEU A 70 5.32 12.67 5.45
N PRO A 71 4.64 11.80 6.22
CA PRO A 71 3.19 11.75 6.25
C PRO A 71 2.57 13.12 6.57
N ILE A 72 1.46 13.41 5.91
CA ILE A 72 0.72 14.66 6.06
C ILE A 72 -0.22 14.50 7.25
N ASP A 73 -0.37 15.56 8.05
CA ASP A 73 -1.31 15.58 9.15
C ASP A 73 -2.72 15.98 8.67
N PHE A 74 -3.73 15.27 9.16
CA PHE A 74 -5.14 15.48 8.87
C PHE A 74 -5.93 15.58 10.18
N SER A 75 -6.94 16.47 10.24
CA SER A 75 -7.91 16.44 11.33
C SER A 75 -8.80 15.20 11.20
N SER A 76 -9.02 14.48 12.30
CA SER A 76 -9.94 13.33 12.36
C SER A 76 -11.36 13.69 11.89
N GLU A 77 -11.81 14.92 12.14
CA GLU A 77 -13.13 15.40 11.75
C GLU A 77 -13.34 15.34 10.22
N CYS A 78 -12.30 15.67 9.45
CA CYS A 78 -12.33 15.63 7.98
C CYS A 78 -12.42 14.20 7.42
N LEU A 79 -12.18 13.18 8.24
CA LEU A 79 -12.17 11.77 7.82
C LEU A 79 -13.51 11.07 8.06
N ASN A 80 -14.39 11.64 8.89
CA ASN A 80 -15.67 11.02 9.23
C ASN A 80 -16.58 10.85 8.01
N ASP A 81 -16.47 11.75 7.04
CA ASP A 81 -17.30 11.74 5.83
C ASP A 81 -16.66 10.98 4.65
N LEU A 82 -15.46 10.41 4.84
CA LEU A 82 -14.76 9.69 3.77
C LEU A 82 -15.15 8.21 3.71
N GLY A 83 -15.48 7.75 2.51
CA GLY A 83 -15.68 6.33 2.23
C GLY A 83 -14.42 5.50 2.49
N LYS A 84 -14.61 4.26 2.93
CA LYS A 84 -13.52 3.29 3.14
C LYS A 84 -13.41 2.35 1.96
N CYS A 85 -12.19 2.04 1.56
CA CYS A 85 -11.88 1.04 0.54
C CYS A 85 -10.65 0.23 0.99
N ILE A 86 -10.40 -0.89 0.30
CA ILE A 86 -9.23 -1.74 0.56
C ILE A 86 -8.16 -1.40 -0.47
N VAL A 87 -6.93 -1.21 -0.01
CA VAL A 87 -5.76 -1.06 -0.87
C VAL A 87 -4.78 -2.18 -0.54
N TYR A 88 -4.37 -2.91 -1.58
CA TYR A 88 -3.39 -3.98 -1.49
C TYR A 88 -2.00 -3.45 -1.87
N PHE A 89 -1.04 -3.60 -0.97
CA PHE A 89 0.35 -3.20 -1.16
C PHE A 89 1.25 -4.40 -1.46
N GLY A 90 2.20 -4.24 -2.36
CA GLY A 90 3.17 -5.29 -2.67
C GLY A 90 4.26 -4.85 -3.64
N SER A 91 5.14 -5.76 -4.03
CA SER A 91 6.15 -5.52 -5.07
C SER A 91 5.66 -5.86 -6.48
N SER A 92 4.59 -6.66 -6.56
CA SER A 92 3.92 -7.09 -7.80
C SER A 92 2.52 -7.63 -7.48
N ILE A 93 1.68 -7.76 -8.50
CA ILE A 93 0.39 -8.47 -8.38
C ILE A 93 0.59 -9.87 -7.82
N HIS A 94 1.57 -10.61 -8.35
CA HIS A 94 1.89 -11.95 -7.87
C HIS A 94 2.19 -11.95 -6.37
N SER A 95 2.96 -10.98 -5.87
CA SER A 95 3.26 -10.89 -4.42
C SER A 95 2.01 -10.64 -3.57
N ILE A 96 1.02 -9.91 -4.09
CA ILE A 96 -0.24 -9.60 -3.41
C ILE A 96 -1.15 -10.83 -3.38
N THR A 97 -1.24 -11.56 -4.50
CA THR A 97 -2.18 -12.68 -4.66
C THR A 97 -1.60 -14.03 -4.23
N LYS A 98 -0.29 -14.12 -3.98
CA LYS A 98 0.36 -15.38 -3.61
C LYS A 98 -0.16 -15.88 -2.26
N GLY A 99 -0.65 -17.12 -2.24
CA GLY A 99 -1.20 -17.75 -1.04
C GLY A 99 -2.59 -17.27 -0.64
N GLN A 100 -3.22 -16.38 -1.42
CA GLN A 100 -4.58 -15.93 -1.20
C GLN A 100 -5.59 -16.95 -1.73
N THR A 101 -6.81 -16.95 -1.17
CA THR A 101 -7.89 -17.78 -1.70
C THR A 101 -8.38 -17.21 -3.04
N ARG A 102 -9.09 -18.05 -3.82
CA ARG A 102 -9.73 -17.56 -5.06
C ARG A 102 -10.67 -16.39 -4.78
N GLN A 103 -11.42 -16.43 -3.68
CA GLN A 103 -12.36 -15.37 -3.31
C GLN A 103 -11.64 -14.06 -3.01
N ASP A 104 -10.53 -14.10 -2.25
CA ASP A 104 -9.74 -12.92 -1.94
C ASP A 104 -9.11 -12.30 -3.18
N ILE A 105 -8.66 -13.14 -4.13
CA ILE A 105 -8.17 -12.68 -5.43
C ILE A 105 -9.31 -12.01 -6.20
N GLU A 106 -10.50 -12.62 -6.27
CA GLU A 106 -11.64 -12.00 -6.93
C GLU A 106 -12.04 -10.65 -6.30
N ASP A 107 -12.04 -10.55 -4.98
CA ASP A 107 -12.37 -9.31 -4.26
C ASP A 107 -11.29 -8.23 -4.44
N CYS A 108 -10.01 -8.61 -4.41
CA CYS A 108 -8.89 -7.72 -4.72
C CYS A 108 -9.06 -7.07 -6.09
N TYR A 109 -9.44 -7.87 -7.07
CA TYR A 109 -9.70 -7.39 -8.41
C TYR A 109 -10.97 -6.52 -8.43
N LYS A 110 -12.11 -7.01 -7.95
CA LYS A 110 -13.43 -6.38 -8.18
C LYS A 110 -13.71 -5.14 -7.31
N LYS A 111 -13.10 -5.05 -6.13
CA LYS A 111 -13.48 -4.09 -5.08
C LYS A 111 -12.29 -3.33 -4.49
N GLY A 112 -11.07 -3.79 -4.76
CA GLY A 112 -9.86 -3.24 -4.18
C GLY A 112 -9.11 -2.31 -5.10
N TYR A 113 -8.18 -1.55 -4.52
CA TYR A 113 -7.13 -0.84 -5.24
C TYR A 113 -5.80 -1.53 -5.02
N VAL A 114 -4.87 -1.36 -5.96
CA VAL A 114 -3.54 -1.97 -5.90
C VAL A 114 -2.47 -0.90 -5.97
N CYS A 115 -1.51 -0.97 -5.05
CA CYS A 115 -0.36 -0.09 -5.02
C CYS A 115 0.94 -0.92 -4.97
N ILE A 116 1.67 -0.95 -6.08
CA ILE A 116 2.93 -1.71 -6.18
C ILE A 116 4.19 -0.83 -6.29
N ARG A 117 4.00 0.49 -6.34
CA ARG A 117 5.10 1.45 -6.53
C ARG A 117 4.77 2.81 -5.93
N GLY A 118 5.83 3.51 -5.53
CA GLY A 118 5.77 4.92 -5.21
C GLY A 118 5.87 5.77 -6.48
N PHE A 119 5.59 7.06 -6.34
CA PHE A 119 5.63 8.00 -7.43
C PHE A 119 6.07 9.38 -6.96
N ASP A 120 7.13 9.90 -7.58
CA ASP A 120 7.61 11.24 -7.33
C ASP A 120 6.85 12.21 -8.23
N ARG A 121 5.93 12.99 -7.64
CA ARG A 121 5.09 13.94 -8.38
C ARG A 121 5.89 15.06 -9.05
N ARG A 122 7.04 15.43 -8.47
CA ARG A 122 7.89 16.53 -8.98
C ARG A 122 8.66 16.09 -10.21
N THR A 123 9.31 14.92 -10.15
CA THR A 123 10.11 14.40 -11.28
C THR A 123 9.30 13.51 -12.22
N ARG A 124 8.06 13.17 -11.85
CA ARG A 124 7.14 12.27 -12.57
C ARG A 124 7.70 10.87 -12.80
N SER A 125 8.61 10.43 -11.94
CA SER A 125 9.29 9.15 -12.11
C SER A 125 8.79 8.12 -11.11
N PRO A 126 8.69 6.84 -11.51
CA PRO A 126 8.38 5.77 -10.58
C PRO A 126 9.44 5.66 -9.48
N ARG A 127 8.99 5.26 -8.29
CA ARG A 127 9.81 5.02 -7.10
C ARG A 127 9.48 3.65 -6.53
N ARG A 128 10.39 3.11 -5.73
CA ARG A 128 10.06 1.94 -4.91
C ARG A 128 9.00 2.33 -3.89
N LEU A 129 8.10 1.40 -3.60
CA LEU A 129 7.11 1.60 -2.55
C LEU A 129 7.84 1.75 -1.19
N CYS A 130 7.37 2.68 -0.36
CA CYS A 130 7.97 2.95 0.93
C CYS A 130 7.72 1.77 1.88
N ALA A 131 8.75 1.33 2.61
CA ALA A 131 8.66 0.21 3.55
C ALA A 131 7.57 0.42 4.63
N ALA A 132 7.33 1.67 5.04
CA ALA A 132 6.27 2.01 5.99
C ALA A 132 4.88 1.55 5.52
N LEU A 133 4.63 1.52 4.21
CA LEU A 133 3.35 1.07 3.63
C LEU A 133 3.27 -0.46 3.51
N HIS A 134 4.41 -1.16 3.52
CA HIS A 134 4.43 -2.63 3.56
C HIS A 134 4.05 -3.15 4.96
N SER A 135 4.52 -2.47 6.01
CA SER A 135 4.31 -2.88 7.41
C SER A 135 2.87 -2.72 7.90
N ILE A 136 2.03 -1.95 7.22
CA ILE A 136 0.60 -1.78 7.58
C ILE A 136 -0.18 -3.10 7.43
N ASN A 137 0.30 -4.03 6.61
CA ASN A 137 -0.36 -5.31 6.35
C ASN A 137 -0.01 -6.42 7.36
N GLU A 138 1.03 -6.24 8.17
CA GLU A 138 1.39 -7.22 9.20
C GLU A 138 0.53 -6.95 10.44
N LYS A 139 -0.49 -7.81 10.64
CA LYS A 139 -1.17 -7.88 11.93
C LYS A 139 -0.10 -8.03 13.01
N LYS A 140 -0.07 -7.11 13.99
CA LYS A 140 0.71 -7.30 15.23
C LYS A 140 0.17 -8.57 15.90
N GLU A 141 0.84 -9.70 15.71
CA GLU A 141 0.76 -10.80 16.66
C GLU A 141 1.62 -10.38 17.87
N ASP A 142 0.95 -10.01 18.95
CA ASP A 142 1.61 -9.83 20.25
C ASP A 142 2.22 -11.17 20.68
N ASN A 143 3.55 -11.22 20.71
CA ASN A 143 4.24 -12.26 21.46
C ASN A 143 5.39 -11.66 22.26
N SER A 144 5.04 -11.22 23.47
CA SER A 144 5.95 -11.22 24.60
C SER A 144 6.44 -12.66 24.85
N LYS A 145 7.73 -12.94 24.64
CA LYS A 145 8.65 -13.60 25.60
C LYS A 145 9.99 -14.02 24.94
N ASN A 146 11.06 -13.54 25.60
CA ASN A 146 12.40 -14.11 25.77
C ASN A 146 13.37 -14.27 24.59
N LYS A 147 14.44 -13.48 24.68
CA LYS A 147 15.78 -13.74 24.12
C LYS A 147 16.31 -15.08 24.61
N GLU A 148 16.83 -15.89 23.69
CA GLU A 148 18.17 -16.50 23.74
C GLU A 148 18.46 -17.27 22.44
N GLY A 149 19.72 -17.24 21.98
CA GLY A 149 20.29 -18.34 21.20
C GLY A 149 20.52 -18.15 19.69
N ALA A 150 21.78 -18.18 19.30
CA ALA A 150 22.32 -18.21 17.94
C ALA A 150 21.85 -19.40 17.08
N GLY A 151 21.92 -19.29 15.74
CA GLY A 151 21.83 -20.47 14.88
C GLY A 151 21.66 -20.24 13.38
N LEU A 152 22.78 -20.29 12.69
CA LEU A 152 23.01 -20.37 11.24
C LEU A 152 22.18 -21.47 10.50
N GLY A 153 21.54 -21.08 9.39
CA GLY A 153 21.40 -21.84 8.12
C GLY A 153 20.52 -23.09 8.05
N LYS A 154 19.73 -23.21 6.97
CA LYS A 154 19.94 -24.19 5.87
C LYS A 154 18.77 -24.24 4.87
N SER A 155 19.13 -24.12 3.61
CA SER A 155 18.45 -24.59 2.41
C SER A 155 18.27 -26.11 2.44
N ASN A 156 17.12 -26.61 1.96
CA ASN A 156 16.93 -28.02 1.62
C ASN A 156 16.46 -28.15 0.16
N GLU A 157 17.35 -28.70 -0.64
CA GLU A 157 17.14 -29.24 -1.98
C GLU A 157 16.71 -30.71 -1.85
N GLN A 158 15.73 -31.14 -2.65
CA GLN A 158 15.43 -32.57 -2.83
C GLN A 158 15.41 -32.93 -4.32
N LYS A 159 16.14 -34.01 -4.60
CA LYS A 159 16.68 -34.47 -5.88
C LYS A 159 15.72 -35.47 -6.55
N ALA A 160 15.59 -35.40 -7.86
CA ALA A 160 14.88 -36.40 -8.68
C ALA A 160 15.75 -37.66 -8.92
N PRO A 161 15.16 -38.87 -9.05
CA PRO A 161 15.87 -40.04 -9.52
C PRO A 161 15.80 -40.20 -11.04
N LEU A 162 16.94 -40.60 -11.65
CA LEU A 162 17.05 -41.14 -13.01
C LEU A 162 16.95 -42.66 -12.97
N THR A 163 16.35 -43.25 -14.01
CA THR A 163 16.88 -44.27 -14.96
C THR A 163 15.71 -45.03 -15.60
N ASN A 164 15.75 -45.52 -16.86
CA ASN A 164 16.81 -45.76 -17.84
C ASN A 164 16.47 -45.13 -19.20
#